data_AF-A0A3S4LI49-F1
#
_entry.id   AF-A0A3S4LI49-F1
#
_cell.length_a   1.000
_cell.length_b   1.000
_cell.length_c   1.000
_cell.angle_alpha   90.00
_cell.angle_beta   90.00
_cell.angle_gamma   90.00
#
_symmetry.space_group_name_H-M   'P 1'
#
loop_
_entity.id
_entity.type
_entity.pdbx_description
1 polymer ?
#
loop_
_entity_poly.entity_id
_entity_poly.type
_entity_poly.pdbx_seq_one_letter_code
_entity_poly.pdbx_strand_id
1 'polypeptide(L)'
;MGKLPFKQGQPAFTPLSTFQRYPEAEMVERSRAFYADIRRRKTVRAFTGQPVPREAIENALRAAGAAPSGANRQPWHFAVVSDPEPKRKIQEGA
;
A
#
# COMPACT_ATOMS: atom_id res chain seq x y z
N MET A 1 12.14 10.30 -37.61
CA MET A 1 11.77 9.87 -36.25
C MET A 1 12.72 10.54 -35.25
N GLY A 2 12.44 11.78 -34.83
CA GLY A 2 13.30 12.49 -33.88
C GLY A 2 13.12 11.94 -32.47
N LYS A 3 14.21 11.50 -31.84
CA LYS A 3 14.21 11.19 -30.40
C LYS A 3 13.87 12.49 -29.67
N LEU A 4 12.70 12.56 -29.05
CA LEU A 4 12.38 13.62 -28.11
C LEU A 4 13.50 13.66 -27.05
N PRO A 5 14.11 14.83 -26.78
CA PRO A 5 15.11 14.92 -25.74
C PRO A 5 14.38 14.83 -24.41
N PHE A 6 14.38 13.65 -23.78
CA PHE A 6 14.11 13.52 -22.35
C PHE A 6 15.26 14.21 -21.58
N LYS A 7 15.27 15.54 -21.55
CA LYS A 7 15.95 16.30 -20.51
C LYS A 7 14.97 16.47 -19.36
N GLN A 8 14.67 15.38 -18.66
CA GLN A 8 14.26 15.52 -17.26
C GLN A 8 15.50 15.98 -16.52
N GLY A 9 15.47 17.21 -16.00
CA GLY A 9 16.53 17.73 -15.14
C GLY A 9 16.82 16.71 -14.03
N GLN A 10 18.09 16.58 -13.63
CA GLN A 10 18.44 15.74 -12.50
C GLN A 10 17.57 16.15 -11.30
N PRO A 11 16.91 15.21 -10.62
CA PRO A 11 16.12 15.55 -9.44
C PRO A 11 17.02 16.19 -8.40
N ALA A 12 16.53 17.25 -7.74
CA ALA A 12 17.24 17.83 -6.62
C ALA A 12 17.31 16.82 -5.47
N PHE A 13 18.50 16.57 -4.94
CA PHE A 13 18.68 15.74 -3.76
C PHE A 13 18.35 16.55 -2.51
N THR A 14 17.57 15.96 -1.61
CA THR A 14 17.23 16.56 -0.32
C THR A 14 17.70 15.64 0.82
N PRO A 15 18.19 16.18 1.95
CA PRO A 15 18.50 15.37 3.12
C PRO A 15 17.28 14.61 3.66
N LEU A 16 17.48 13.36 4.10
CA LEU A 16 16.42 12.55 4.71
C LEU A 16 16.15 13.01 6.16
N SER A 17 15.37 14.08 6.31
CA SER A 17 15.03 14.67 7.61
C SER A 17 14.02 13.88 8.42
N THR A 18 13.30 12.95 7.79
CA THR A 18 12.27 12.12 8.43
C THR A 18 12.81 10.82 9.02
N PHE A 19 14.12 10.56 8.91
CA PHE A 19 14.73 9.39 9.52
C PHE A 19 14.63 9.47 11.05
N GLN A 20 14.04 8.45 11.65
CA GLN A 20 13.90 8.33 13.10
C GLN A 20 14.73 7.15 13.61
N ARG A 21 15.74 7.44 14.42
CA ARG A 21 16.50 6.42 15.15
C ARG A 21 15.90 6.20 16.53
N TYR A 22 15.76 4.94 16.91
CA TYR A 22 15.28 4.53 18.23
C TYR A 22 16.43 3.91 19.05
N PRO A 23 16.36 3.92 20.39
CA PRO A 23 17.22 3.10 21.23
C PRO A 23 17.07 1.61 20.90
N GLU A 24 18.14 0.83 21.02
CA GLU A 24 18.15 -0.59 20.59
C GLU A 24 17.09 -1.43 21.29
N ALA A 25 16.89 -1.22 22.60
CA ALA A 25 15.85 -1.92 23.35
C ALA A 25 14.44 -1.67 22.76
N GLU A 26 14.14 -0.41 22.40
CA GLU A 26 12.87 -0.05 21.77
C GLU A 26 12.75 -0.63 20.35
N MET A 27 13.84 -0.67 19.57
CA MET A 27 13.85 -1.31 18.25
C MET A 27 13.45 -2.80 18.35
N VAL A 28 14.00 -3.51 19.35
CA VAL A 28 13.67 -4.93 19.60
C VAL A 28 12.20 -5.07 20.00
N GLU A 29 11.70 -4.22 20.89
CA GLU A 29 10.29 -4.25 21.30
C GLU A 29 9.33 -4.03 20.13
N ARG A 30 9.55 -2.95 19.35
CA ARG A 30 8.71 -2.60 18.20
C ARG A 30 8.67 -3.70 17.14
N SER A 31 9.84 -4.31 16.86
CA SER A 31 9.92 -5.40 15.88
C SER A 31 9.18 -6.66 16.35
N ARG A 32 9.23 -7.00 17.65
CA ARG A 32 8.46 -8.11 18.23
C ARG A 32 6.96 -7.85 18.14
N ALA A 33 6.51 -6.63 18.47
CA ALA A 33 5.10 -6.26 18.37
C ALA A 33 4.59 -6.36 16.93
N PHE A 34 5.32 -5.79 15.97
CA PHE A 34 4.96 -5.87 14.56
C PHE A 34 4.93 -7.32 14.04
N TYR A 35 5.91 -8.14 14.42
CA TYR A 35 5.92 -9.57 14.09
C TYR A 35 4.68 -10.29 14.63
N ALA A 36 4.31 -10.04 15.90
CA ALA A 36 3.13 -10.64 16.51
C ALA A 36 1.85 -10.28 15.74
N ASP A 37 1.70 -9.03 15.32
CA ASP A 37 0.55 -8.58 14.53
C ASP A 37 0.49 -9.24 13.16
N ILE A 38 1.60 -9.25 12.41
CA ILE A 38 1.64 -9.88 11.08
C ILE A 38 1.43 -11.40 11.18
N ARG A 39 1.92 -12.05 12.24
CA ARG A 39 1.74 -13.50 12.46
C ARG A 39 0.28 -13.89 12.66
N ARG A 40 -0.57 -12.99 13.17
CA ARG A 40 -2.02 -13.23 13.32
C ARG A 40 -2.75 -13.34 11.97
N ARG A 41 -2.22 -12.76 10.90
CA ARG A 41 -2.86 -12.75 9.59
C ARG A 41 -3.06 -14.17 9.05
N LYS A 42 -4.29 -14.46 8.62
CA LYS A 42 -4.67 -15.68 7.90
C LYS A 42 -5.34 -15.32 6.58
N THR A 43 -5.27 -16.22 5.62
CA THR A 43 -6.08 -16.11 4.40
C THR A 43 -7.47 -16.60 4.73
N VAL A 44 -8.42 -15.66 4.87
CA VAL A 44 -9.83 -15.92 5.15
C VAL A 44 -10.60 -15.95 3.83
N ARG A 45 -11.53 -16.90 3.68
CA ARG A 45 -12.34 -17.10 2.45
C ARG A 45 -13.85 -17.02 2.68
N ALA A 46 -14.28 -16.75 3.91
CA ALA A 46 -15.68 -16.53 4.27
C ALA A 46 -15.79 -15.22 5.03
N PHE A 47 -16.54 -14.25 4.49
CA PHE A 47 -16.66 -12.90 5.02
C PHE A 47 -18.11 -12.62 5.43
N THR A 48 -18.29 -11.76 6.43
CA THR A 48 -19.61 -11.25 6.80
C THR A 48 -20.05 -10.13 5.85
N GLY A 49 -21.34 -9.80 5.84
CA GLY A 49 -21.88 -8.64 5.12
C GLY A 49 -21.73 -7.30 5.86
N GLN A 50 -21.05 -7.27 7.01
CA GLN A 50 -20.89 -6.05 7.80
C GLN A 50 -20.05 -5.01 7.03
N PRO A 51 -20.50 -3.74 6.96
CA PRO A 51 -19.72 -2.69 6.32
C PRO A 51 -18.48 -2.38 7.15
N VAL A 52 -17.42 -1.91 6.48
CA VAL A 52 -16.20 -1.40 7.10
C VAL A 52 -16.10 0.11 6.86
N PRO A 53 -15.51 0.88 7.79
CA PRO A 53 -15.28 2.31 7.57
C PRO A 53 -14.47 2.56 6.30
N ARG A 54 -14.95 3.50 5.46
CA ARG A 54 -14.28 3.87 4.21
C ARG A 54 -12.83 4.31 4.42
N GLU A 55 -12.59 5.07 5.48
CA GLU A 55 -11.26 5.56 5.83
C GLU A 55 -10.25 4.43 6.09
N ALA A 56 -10.69 3.32 6.69
CA ALA A 56 -9.81 2.16 6.92
C ALA A 56 -9.33 1.56 5.59
N ILE A 57 -10.21 1.50 4.57
CA ILE A 57 -9.85 1.07 3.22
C ILE A 57 -8.84 2.05 2.60
N GLU A 58 -9.10 3.36 2.69
CA GLU A 58 -8.22 4.36 2.13
C GLU A 58 -6.83 4.38 2.77
N ASN A 59 -6.74 4.21 4.09
CA ASN A 59 -5.46 4.12 4.79
C ASN A 59 -4.68 2.87 4.38
N ALA A 60 -5.36 1.73 4.18
CA ALA A 60 -4.71 0.54 3.65
C ALA A 60 -4.15 0.76 2.23
N LEU A 61 -4.89 1.47 1.36
CA LEU A 61 -4.43 1.82 0.02
C LEU A 61 -3.27 2.82 0.03
N ARG A 62 -3.30 3.83 0.91
CA ARG A 62 -2.18 4.77 1.12
C ARG A 62 -0.92 4.03 1.55
N ALA A 63 -1.05 3.07 2.47
CA ALA A 63 0.07 2.22 2.90
C ALA A 63 0.61 1.36 1.75
N ALA A 64 -0.26 0.76 0.94
CA ALA A 64 0.14 -0.03 -0.24
C ALA A 64 0.87 0.84 -1.28
N GLY A 65 0.38 2.06 -1.52
CA GLY A 65 0.97 3.02 -2.47
C GLY A 65 2.35 3.55 -2.05
N ALA A 66 2.75 3.39 -0.79
CA ALA A 66 4.08 3.77 -0.31
C ALA A 66 5.19 2.78 -0.70
N ALA A 67 4.84 1.66 -1.35
CA ALA A 67 5.82 0.71 -1.87
C ALA A 67 6.77 1.37 -2.88
N PRO A 68 8.04 0.95 -2.97
CA PRO A 68 8.94 1.43 -4.01
C PRO A 68 8.51 0.91 -5.39
N SER A 69 8.82 1.68 -6.44
CA SER A 69 8.63 1.25 -7.83
C SER A 69 9.81 1.61 -8.72
N GLY A 70 10.06 0.80 -9.74
CA GLY A 70 11.12 1.06 -10.72
C GLY A 70 10.92 2.42 -11.38
N ALA A 71 11.96 3.25 -11.36
CA ALA A 71 11.93 4.64 -11.85
C ALA A 71 10.78 5.48 -11.26
N ASN A 72 10.30 5.14 -10.05
CA ASN A 72 9.17 5.79 -9.37
C ASN A 72 7.88 5.86 -10.22
N ARG A 73 7.66 4.88 -11.11
CA ARG A 73 6.50 4.88 -12.02
C ARG A 73 5.15 4.70 -11.33
N GLN A 74 5.14 4.14 -10.12
CA GLN A 74 3.93 3.83 -9.35
C GLN A 74 2.87 3.11 -10.19
N PRO A 75 3.19 1.96 -10.82
CA PRO A 75 2.35 1.35 -11.87
C PRO A 75 1.16 0.57 -11.30
N TRP A 76 0.53 1.08 -10.24
CA TRP A 76 -0.61 0.46 -9.57
C TRP A 76 -1.86 1.32 -9.72
N HIS A 77 -2.98 0.64 -9.96
CA HIS A 77 -4.31 1.21 -9.89
C HIS A 77 -5.17 0.35 -8.96
N PHE A 78 -5.74 0.95 -7.93
CA PHE A 78 -6.60 0.27 -6.97
C PHE A 78 -8.07 0.59 -7.26
N ALA A 79 -8.81 -0.39 -7.80
CA ALA A 79 -10.25 -0.29 -8.00
C ALA A 79 -11.00 -0.81 -6.77
N VAL A 80 -11.82 0.04 -6.15
CA VAL A 80 -12.63 -0.32 -4.97
C VAL A 80 -14.08 -0.46 -5.38
N VAL A 81 -14.65 -1.67 -5.24
CA VAL A 81 -16.04 -1.96 -5.59
C VAL A 81 -16.85 -2.22 -4.33
N SER A 82 -17.83 -1.37 -4.04
CA SER A 82 -18.72 -1.52 -2.89
C SER A 82 -20.15 -1.89 -3.29
N ASP A 83 -20.59 -1.46 -4.47
CA ASP A 83 -21.93 -1.72 -4.98
C ASP A 83 -22.18 -3.22 -5.22
N PRO A 84 -23.36 -3.76 -4.81
CA PRO A 84 -23.67 -5.19 -4.96
C PRO A 84 -23.69 -5.68 -6.40
N GLU A 85 -24.25 -4.89 -7.33
CA GLU A 85 -24.39 -5.27 -8.74
C GLU A 85 -23.06 -5.56 -9.44
N PRO A 86 -22.07 -4.64 -9.46
CA PRO A 86 -20.77 -4.93 -10.06
C PRO A 86 -20.01 -6.05 -9.32
N LYS A 87 -20.16 -6.21 -7.99
CA LYS A 87 -19.56 -7.35 -7.27
C LYS A 87 -20.12 -8.69 -7.75
N ARG A 88 -21.44 -8.78 -7.95
CA ARG A 88 -22.09 -9.99 -8.46
C ARG A 88 -21.57 -10.36 -9.85
N LYS A 89 -21.46 -9.38 -10.75
CA LYS A 89 -20.91 -9.59 -12.10
C LYS A 89 -19.47 -10.09 -12.09
N ILE A 90 -18.63 -9.55 -11.19
CA ILE A 90 -17.24 -10.02 -11.04
C ILE A 90 -17.21 -11.47 -10.55
N GLN A 91 -18.08 -11.84 -9.60
CA GLN A 91 -18.16 -13.21 -9.09
C GLN A 91 -18.63 -14.22 -10.14
N GLU A 92 -19.61 -13.84 -10.98
CA GLU A 92 -20.13 -14.71 -12.05
C GLU A 92 -19.15 -14.91 -13.21
N GLY A 93 -18.24 -13.96 -13.41
CA GLY A 93 -17.21 -14.04 -14.46
C GLY A 93 -15.87 -14.65 -14.02
N ALA A 94 -15.74 -15.07 -12.76
CA ALA A 94 -14.53 -15.67 -12.18
C ALA A 94 -14.55 -17.21 -12.28
#